data_AF-S5AH46-F1
#
_entry.id   AF-S5AH46-F1
#
_cell.length_a   1.000
_cell.length_b   1.000
_cell.length_c   1.000
_cell.angle_alpha   90.00
_cell.angle_beta   90.00
_cell.angle_gamma   90.00
#
_symmetry.space_group_name_H-M   'P 1'
#
loop_
_entity.id
_entity.type
_entity.pdbx_description
1 polymer ?
#
loop_
_entity_poly.entity_id
_entity_poly.type
_entity_poly.pdbx_seq_one_letter_code
_entity_poly.pdbx_strand_id
1 'polypeptide(L)'
;MGLFDTIMGNASETSAADVQEELTPILAANETVTSAFKLVRDLSVFTNKRLILIDKQGLTGRKVNYHSIPYKSITQFIVETAGHFDTDAELKIWLSGKPIQLK
;
A
#
# COMPACT_ATOMS: atom_id res chain seq x y z
N MET A 1 0.92 9.15 -25.13
CA MET A 1 0.25 8.67 -23.89
C MET A 1 1.19 7.66 -23.24
N GLY A 2 1.80 7.85 -22.09
CA GLY A 2 1.64 8.88 -21.06
C GLY A 2 2.77 8.72 -20.03
N LEU A 3 4.03 8.66 -20.46
CA LEU A 3 5.19 8.63 -19.55
C LEU A 3 5.21 9.84 -18.59
N PHE A 4 4.52 10.92 -18.98
CA PHE A 4 4.32 12.12 -18.16
C PHE A 4 3.11 12.05 -17.23
N ASP A 5 2.11 11.21 -17.50
CA ASP A 5 0.93 11.04 -16.63
C ASP A 5 1.31 10.28 -15.34
N THR A 6 2.26 9.34 -15.43
CA THR A 6 2.78 8.60 -14.26
C THR A 6 3.67 9.46 -13.35
N ILE A 7 4.16 10.59 -13.85
CA ILE A 7 4.99 11.54 -13.08
C ILE A 7 4.09 12.58 -12.36
N MET A 8 2.86 12.79 -12.84
CA MET A 8 1.84 13.59 -12.16
C MET A 8 1.06 12.77 -11.12
N GLY A 9 1.75 12.33 -10.06
CA GLY A 9 1.24 12.16 -8.68
C GLY A 9 -0.06 11.40 -8.36
N ASN A 10 -0.87 10.97 -9.32
CA ASN A 10 -2.17 10.37 -9.08
C ASN A 10 -1.97 8.90 -8.73
N ALA A 11 -2.58 8.47 -7.62
CA ALA A 11 -2.68 7.06 -7.30
C ALA A 11 -3.39 6.35 -8.47
N SER A 12 -2.67 5.50 -9.21
CA SER A 12 -3.27 4.70 -10.26
C SER A 12 -3.62 3.33 -9.71
N GLU A 13 -4.86 2.92 -9.94
CA GLU A 13 -5.27 1.54 -9.67
C GLU A 13 -4.44 0.62 -10.57
N THR A 14 -3.72 -0.30 -9.95
CA THR A 14 -2.93 -1.31 -10.65
C THR A 14 -3.75 -2.59 -10.76
N SER A 15 -3.58 -3.33 -11.87
CA SER A 15 -4.20 -4.64 -12.06
C SER A 15 -3.94 -5.53 -10.85
N ALA A 16 -5.02 -5.90 -10.15
CA ALA A 16 -4.95 -6.83 -9.01
C ALA A 16 -4.38 -8.20 -9.43
N ALA A 17 -4.59 -8.61 -10.68
CA ALA A 17 -4.07 -9.86 -11.23
C ALA A 17 -2.54 -9.84 -11.37
N ASP A 18 -1.98 -8.74 -11.89
CA ASP A 18 -0.54 -8.59 -12.08
C ASP A 18 0.17 -8.57 -10.72
N VAL A 19 -0.42 -7.87 -9.74
CA VAL A 19 0.09 -7.81 -8.36
C VAL A 19 -0.07 -9.15 -7.66
N GLN A 20 -1.15 -9.89 -7.90
CA GLN A 20 -1.31 -11.26 -7.40
C GLN A 20 -0.18 -12.16 -7.90
N GLU A 21 0.17 -12.09 -9.18
CA GLU A 21 1.27 -12.87 -9.76
C GLU A 21 2.62 -12.46 -9.14
N GLU A 22 2.92 -11.16 -9.07
CA GLU A 22 4.17 -10.65 -8.46
C GLU A 22 4.33 -11.09 -7.00
N LEU A 23 3.25 -11.06 -6.22
CA LEU A 23 3.28 -11.38 -4.79
C LEU A 23 3.04 -12.86 -4.48
N THR A 24 2.78 -13.71 -5.47
CA THR A 24 2.55 -15.15 -5.28
C THR A 24 3.58 -15.83 -4.35
N PRO A 25 4.90 -15.51 -4.39
CA PRO A 25 5.88 -16.12 -3.50
C PRO A 25 5.73 -15.79 -2.00
N ILE A 26 5.01 -14.70 -1.65
CA ILE A 26 4.89 -14.21 -0.27
C ILE A 26 3.46 -14.24 0.28
N LEU A 27 2.48 -14.55 -0.58
CA LEU A 27 1.09 -14.71 -0.19
C LEU A 27 0.91 -16.04 0.57
N ALA A 28 0.12 -16.01 1.63
CA ALA A 28 -0.24 -17.22 2.36
C ALA A 28 -1.21 -18.09 1.53
N ALA A 29 -1.35 -19.35 1.91
CA ALA A 29 -2.37 -20.23 1.32
C ALA A 29 -3.78 -19.59 1.43
N ASN A 30 -4.54 -19.58 0.33
CA ASN A 30 -5.85 -18.93 0.21
C ASN A 30 -5.84 -17.43 0.52
N GLU A 31 -4.70 -16.76 0.34
CA GLU A 31 -4.61 -15.30 0.35
C GLU A 31 -4.70 -14.76 -1.08
N THR A 32 -5.65 -13.85 -1.30
CA THR A 32 -5.96 -13.28 -2.63
C THR A 32 -5.93 -11.76 -2.57
N VAL A 33 -5.24 -11.14 -3.53
CA VAL A 33 -5.26 -9.70 -3.76
C VAL A 33 -6.67 -9.31 -4.21
N THR A 34 -7.26 -8.36 -3.49
CA THR A 34 -8.57 -7.78 -3.77
C THR A 34 -8.44 -6.49 -4.56
N SER A 35 -7.48 -5.64 -4.17
CA SER A 35 -7.22 -4.36 -4.84
C SER A 35 -5.77 -3.93 -4.62
N ALA A 36 -5.20 -3.19 -5.57
CA ALA A 36 -3.85 -2.65 -5.45
C ALA A 36 -3.78 -1.22 -5.98
N PHE A 37 -3.24 -0.32 -5.17
CA PHE A 37 -3.09 1.09 -5.50
C PHE A 37 -1.62 1.43 -5.54
N LYS A 38 -1.19 2.06 -6.64
CA LYS A 38 0.19 2.49 -6.82
C LYS A 38 0.27 4.00 -6.69
N LEU A 39 1.07 4.47 -5.73
CA LEU A 39 1.40 5.87 -5.57
C LEU A 39 2.87 6.07 -5.92
N VAL A 40 3.14 6.61 -7.11
CA VAL A 40 4.50 6.76 -7.66
C VAL A 40 5.25 5.43 -7.74
N ARG A 41 6.01 5.06 -6.70
CA ARG A 41 6.79 3.81 -6.60
C ARG A 41 6.23 2.85 -5.56
N ASP A 42 5.42 3.36 -4.64
CA ASP A 42 4.91 2.60 -3.52
C ASP A 42 3.61 1.92 -3.90
N LEU A 43 3.37 0.74 -3.32
CA LEU A 43 2.19 -0.06 -3.59
C LEU A 43 1.46 -0.34 -2.28
N SER A 44 0.17 -0.02 -2.25
CA SER A 44 -0.75 -0.42 -1.18
C SER A 44 -1.62 -1.55 -1.70
N VAL A 45 -1.44 -2.75 -1.17
CA VAL A 45 -2.12 -3.95 -1.64
C VAL A 45 -3.08 -4.44 -0.56
N PHE A 46 -4.36 -4.49 -0.90
CA PHE A 46 -5.41 -5.04 -0.06
C PHE A 46 -5.64 -6.49 -0.45
N THR A 47 -5.41 -7.41 0.47
CA THR A 47 -5.76 -8.83 0.30
C THR A 47 -7.05 -9.15 1.05
N ASN A 48 -7.49 -10.41 1.02
CA ASN A 48 -8.58 -10.87 1.89
C ASN A 48 -8.15 -11.05 3.37
N LYS A 49 -6.86 -10.83 3.72
CA LYS A 49 -6.32 -11.08 5.07
C LYS A 49 -5.60 -9.88 5.71
N ARG A 50 -4.92 -9.06 4.90
CA ARG A 50 -4.05 -7.97 5.38
C ARG A 50 -3.89 -6.88 4.34
N LEU A 51 -3.52 -5.69 4.83
CA LEU A 51 -2.93 -4.64 4.01
C LEU A 51 -1.41 -4.90 3.91
N ILE A 52 -0.86 -4.86 2.70
CA ILE A 52 0.58 -4.94 2.46
C ILE A 52 1.02 -3.60 1.88
N LEU A 53 1.91 -2.90 2.58
CA LEU A 53 2.55 -1.68 2.11
C LEU A 53 3.93 -2.03 1.56
N ILE A 54 4.16 -1.74 0.30
CA ILE A 54 5.40 -2.02 -0.41
C ILE A 54 6.08 -0.70 -0.74
N ASP A 55 7.21 -0.44 -0.10
CA ASP A 55 8.03 0.76 -0.31
C ASP A 55 9.33 0.37 -1.03
N LYS A 56 9.57 0.99 -2.18
CA LYS A 56 10.79 0.78 -3.00
C LYS A 56 11.81 1.88 -2.69
N GLN A 57 12.77 1.56 -1.83
CA GLN A 57 13.75 2.49 -1.28
C GLN A 57 15.01 2.64 -2.15
N GLY A 58 15.59 3.84 -2.08
CA GLY A 58 16.89 4.19 -2.67
C GLY A 58 16.83 4.58 -4.15
N LEU A 59 17.96 5.08 -4.66
CA LEU A 59 18.07 5.56 -6.05
C LEU A 59 17.87 4.44 -7.08
N THR A 60 18.26 3.21 -6.76
CA THR A 60 18.14 2.04 -7.65
C THR A 60 16.86 1.24 -7.43
N GLY A 61 16.08 1.53 -6.38
CA GLY A 61 14.84 0.79 -6.04
C GLY A 61 15.05 -0.69 -5.69
N ARG A 62 16.29 -1.13 -5.46
CA ARG A 62 16.62 -2.55 -5.18
C ARG A 62 16.23 -2.98 -3.78
N LYS A 63 16.15 -2.03 -2.84
CA LYS A 63 15.73 -2.31 -1.47
C LYS A 63 14.22 -2.14 -1.40
N VAL A 64 13.50 -3.22 -1.13
CA VAL A 64 12.04 -3.21 -1.03
C VAL A 64 11.63 -3.58 0.39
N ASN A 65 10.80 -2.75 1.00
CA ASN A 65 10.21 -3.01 2.30
C ASN A 65 8.78 -3.51 2.13
N TYR A 66 8.47 -4.71 2.64
CA TYR A 66 7.13 -5.29 2.63
C TYR A 66 6.57 -5.27 4.05
N HIS A 67 5.70 -4.30 4.33
CA HIS A 67 5.08 -4.15 5.64
C HIS A 67 3.67 -4.75 5.62
N SER A 68 3.51 -5.90 6.29
CA SER A 68 2.23 -6.59 6.42
C SER A 68 1.46 -6.15 7.67
N ILE A 69 0.24 -5.65 7.46
CA ILE A 69 -0.66 -5.20 8.50
C ILE A 69 -1.94 -6.06 8.46
N PRO A 70 -2.07 -7.08 9.31
CA PRO A 70 -3.31 -7.86 9.44
C PRO A 70 -4.50 -6.96 9.77
N TYR A 71 -5.65 -7.15 9.11
CA TYR A 71 -6.82 -6.31 9.40
C TYR A 71 -7.27 -6.38 10.85
N LYS A 72 -7.13 -7.55 11.49
CA LYS A 72 -7.42 -7.74 12.93
C LYS A 72 -6.57 -6.88 13.86
N SER A 73 -5.44 -6.35 13.38
CA SER A 73 -4.57 -5.46 14.15
C SER A 73 -4.89 -3.98 13.94
N ILE A 74 -5.79 -3.63 13.02
CA ILE A 74 -6.24 -2.25 12.85
C ILE A 74 -7.30 -1.98 13.91
N THR A 75 -7.03 -1.06 14.84
CA THR A 75 -7.96 -0.71 15.93
C THR A 75 -8.87 0.44 15.57
N GLN A 76 -8.38 1.37 14.75
CA GLN A 76 -9.12 2.54 14.30
C GLN A 76 -8.59 2.99 12.94
N PHE A 77 -9.44 3.65 12.16
CA PHE A 77 -9.02 4.41 10.99
C PHE A 77 -9.84 5.69 10.87
N ILE A 78 -9.27 6.69 10.20
CA ILE A 78 -9.93 7.95 9.85
C ILE A 78 -9.61 8.23 8.39
N VAL A 79 -10.64 8.62 7.63
CA VAL A 79 -10.50 9.11 6.26
C VAL A 79 -10.82 10.59 6.28
N GLU A 80 -9.86 11.39 5.82
CA GLU A 80 -9.98 12.83 5.62
C GLU A 80 -10.03 13.09 4.12
N THR A 81 -11.12 13.67 3.63
CA THR A 81 -11.32 13.90 2.20
C THR A 81 -10.72 15.24 1.77
N ALA A 82 -10.23 15.31 0.54
CA ALA A 82 -9.81 16.55 -0.10
C ALA A 82 -10.93 17.61 -0.02
N GLY A 83 -10.56 18.83 0.36
CA GLY A 83 -11.45 19.98 0.46
C GLY A 83 -11.40 20.85 -0.80
N HIS A 84 -12.13 21.96 -0.80
CA HIS A 84 -12.13 22.89 -1.95
C HIS A 84 -10.75 23.56 -2.20
N PHE A 85 -9.86 23.57 -1.21
CA PHE A 85 -8.53 24.18 -1.25
C PHE A 85 -7.38 23.23 -0.89
N ASP A 86 -7.70 21.99 -0.50
CA ASP A 86 -6.72 20.95 -0.17
C ASP A 86 -6.96 19.77 -1.10
N THR A 87 -5.97 19.47 -1.93
CA THR A 87 -6.10 18.48 -3.02
C THR A 87 -5.91 17.05 -2.54
N ASP A 88 -5.38 16.85 -1.33
CA ASP A 88 -4.99 15.54 -0.85
C ASP A 88 -6.06 14.94 0.08
N ALA A 89 -6.31 13.64 -0.07
CA ALA A 89 -7.10 12.87 0.88
C ALA A 89 -6.15 12.05 1.75
N GLU A 90 -6.43 11.95 3.04
CA GLU A 90 -5.56 11.28 4.01
C GLU A 90 -6.29 10.09 4.65
N LEU A 91 -5.59 8.95 4.73
CA LEU A 91 -6.03 7.76 5.47
C LEU A 91 -5.10 7.55 6.66
N LYS A 92 -5.64 7.72 7.87
CA LYS A 92 -4.93 7.48 9.13
C LYS A 92 -5.36 6.13 9.69
N ILE A 93 -4.41 5.25 10.02
CA ILE A 93 -4.67 3.90 10.55
C ILE A 93 -3.92 3.74 11.88
N TRP A 94 -4.63 3.27 12.91
CA TRP A 94 -4.05 2.91 14.20
C TRP A 94 -3.95 1.40 14.30
N LEU A 95 -2.78 0.93 14.76
CA LEU A 95 -2.51 -0.48 14.94
C LEU A 95 -2.53 -0.85 16.43
N SER A 96 -3.03 -2.03 16.75
CA SER A 96 -2.96 -2.63 18.08
C SER A 96 -1.51 -3.01 18.37
N GLY A 97 -0.88 -2.36 19.34
CA GLY A 97 0.45 -2.75 19.82
C GLY A 97 1.23 -1.60 20.45
N LYS A 98 2.18 -1.95 21.32
CA LYS A 98 3.23 -1.02 21.79
C LYS A 98 4.38 -1.02 20.77
N PRO A 99 5.03 0.13 20.51
CA PRO A 99 6.26 0.14 19.74
C PRO A 99 7.34 -0.66 20.51
N ILE A 100 7.75 -1.80 19.98
CA ILE A 100 9.02 -2.43 20.40
C ILE A 100 10.09 -1.96 19.42
N GLN A 101 10.90 -1.02 19.89
CA GLN A 101 12.15 -0.63 19.25
C GLN A 101 13.23 -1.51 19.88
N LEU A 102 13.65 -2.57 19.18
CA LEU A 102 14.89 -3.26 19.52
C LEU A 102 15.99 -2.69 18.64
N LYS A 103 16.98 -2.09 19.31
CA LYS A 103 18.24 -1.64 18.71
C LYS A 103 19.06 -2.84 18.24
#